data_AF-A0A6B3IB94-F1
#
_entry.id   AF-A0A6B3IB94-F1
#
_cell.length_a   1.000
_cell.length_b   1.000
_cell.length_c   1.000
_cell.angle_alpha   90.00
_cell.angle_beta   90.00
_cell.angle_gamma   90.00
#
_symmetry.space_group_name_H-M   'P 1'
#
loop_
_entity.id
_entity.type
_entity.pdbx_description
1 polymer ?
#
loop_
_entity_poly.entity_id
_entity_poly.type
_entity_poly.pdbx_seq_one_letter_code
_entity_poly.pdbx_strand_id
1 'polypeptide(L)'
;QVDGNFDDCLTLARSLSDNYPVALVNSVNPVRIEGQKTAAFEIVDALGDAPDIHVLPVGNAGNITAYWKGYTEYARDGVSTHTPRMWGFQASGS
;
A
#
# COMPACT_ATOMS: atom_id res chain seq x y z
N GLN A 1 27.41 5.99 8.09
CA GLN A 1 27.34 4.69 7.39
C GLN A 1 27.35 3.62 8.46
N VAL A 2 26.42 2.65 8.40
CA VAL A 2 26.45 1.48 9.30
C VAL A 2 27.47 0.51 8.73
N ASP A 3 28.31 -0.06 9.59
CA ASP A 3 29.26 -1.09 9.19
C ASP A 3 28.54 -2.44 9.18
N GLY A 4 27.88 -2.73 8.06
CA GLY A 4 26.98 -3.88 7.89
C GLY A 4 26.24 -3.85 6.56
N ASN A 5 25.42 -4.87 6.30
CA ASN A 5 24.61 -4.98 5.09
C ASN A 5 23.24 -4.29 5.26
N PHE A 6 22.36 -4.43 4.24
CA PHE A 6 21.03 -3.84 4.27
C PHE A 6 20.15 -4.35 5.43
N ASP A 7 20.22 -5.65 5.73
CA ASP A 7 19.43 -6.27 6.79
C ASP A 7 19.91 -5.82 8.18
N ASP A 8 21.21 -5.61 8.35
CA ASP A 8 21.78 -5.03 9.55
C ASP A 8 21.25 -3.61 9.76
N CYS A 9 21.22 -2.80 8.71
CA CYS A 9 20.65 -1.45 8.75
C CYS A 9 19.15 -1.48 9.09
N LEU A 10 18.37 -2.39 8.50
CA LEU A 10 16.94 -2.50 8.75
C LEU A 10 16.65 -2.96 10.18
N THR A 11 17.44 -3.90 10.70
CA THR A 11 17.34 -4.39 12.07
C THR A 11 17.64 -3.27 13.07
N LEU A 12 18.70 -2.50 12.82
CA LEU A 12 19.08 -1.38 13.66
C LEU A 12 18.01 -0.27 13.64
N ALA A 13 17.47 0.05 12.45
CA ALA A 13 16.39 1.02 12.31
C ALA A 13 15.09 0.60 13.02
N ARG A 14 14.74 -0.69 12.97
CA ARG A 14 13.61 -1.25 13.74
C ARG A 14 13.84 -1.14 15.24
N SER A 15 15.00 -1.62 15.72
CA SER A 15 15.35 -1.55 17.14
C SER A 15 15.32 -0.11 17.67
N LEU A 16 15.75 0.86 16.88
CA LEU A 16 15.71 2.27 17.26
C LEU A 16 14.27 2.79 17.38
N SER A 17 13.38 2.33 16.50
CA SER A 17 11.94 2.66 16.57
C SER A 17 11.22 2.01 17.75
N ASP A 18 11.67 0.83 18.18
CA ASP A 18 11.06 0.10 19.30
C ASP A 18 11.47 0.67 20.66
N ASN A 19 12.71 1.18 20.76
CA ASN A 19 13.32 1.58 22.05
C ASN A 19 13.38 3.09 22.28
N TYR A 20 13.13 3.91 21.25
CA TYR A 20 13.21 5.37 21.31
C TYR A 20 11.99 6.00 20.61
N PRO A 21 11.66 7.28 20.90
CA PRO A 21 10.55 7.98 20.26
C PRO A 21 10.89 8.38 18.81
N VAL A 22 11.16 7.40 17.98
CA VAL A 22 11.48 7.52 16.55
C VAL A 22 10.53 6.62 15.79
N ALA A 23 9.89 7.13 14.73
CA ALA A 23 8.95 6.37 13.95
C ALA A 23 9.63 5.74 12.72
N LEU A 24 9.47 4.43 12.54
CA LEU A 24 9.84 3.77 11.30
C LEU A 24 8.78 4.00 10.21
N VAL A 25 9.13 4.75 9.17
CA VAL A 25 8.19 5.20 8.10
C VAL A 25 8.40 4.47 6.76
N ASN A 26 9.05 3.31 6.77
CA ASN A 26 9.25 2.49 5.56
C ASN A 26 8.00 1.64 5.25
N SER A 27 8.15 0.59 4.42
CA SER A 27 7.03 -0.24 3.97
C SER A 27 6.37 -1.09 5.06
N VAL A 28 6.96 -1.24 6.24
CA VAL A 28 6.32 -1.98 7.35
C VAL A 28 5.31 -1.13 8.12
N ASN A 29 5.26 0.18 7.85
CA ASN A 29 4.38 1.08 8.57
C ASN A 29 2.91 0.89 8.11
N PRO A 30 1.99 0.42 8.98
CA PRO A 30 0.61 0.15 8.59
C PRO A 30 -0.17 1.41 8.21
N VAL A 31 0.19 2.58 8.76
CA VAL A 31 -0.46 3.86 8.47
C VAL A 31 -0.28 4.26 7.00
N ARG A 32 0.79 3.78 6.34
CA ARG A 32 1.00 4.03 4.91
C ARG A 32 -0.08 3.37 4.06
N ILE A 33 -0.52 2.17 4.40
CA ILE A 33 -1.59 1.48 3.69
C ILE A 33 -2.92 2.23 3.85
N GLU A 34 -3.18 2.74 5.07
CA GLU A 34 -4.37 3.56 5.35
C GLU A 34 -4.38 4.88 4.58
N GLY A 35 -3.22 5.51 4.38
CA GLY A 35 -3.12 6.70 3.52
C GLY A 35 -3.22 6.35 2.04
N GLN A 36 -2.55 5.30 1.58
CA GLN A 36 -2.51 4.93 0.16
C GLN A 36 -3.87 4.44 -0.37
N LYS A 37 -4.72 3.85 0.49
CA LYS A 37 -6.03 3.34 0.07
C LYS A 37 -6.96 4.45 -0.43
N THR A 38 -6.74 5.70 0.00
CA THR A 38 -7.62 6.82 -0.38
C THR A 38 -7.60 7.09 -1.88
N ALA A 39 -6.53 6.72 -2.58
CA ALA A 39 -6.50 6.81 -4.03
C ALA A 39 -7.56 5.93 -4.71
N ALA A 40 -7.96 4.80 -4.10
CA ALA A 40 -9.08 4.00 -4.61
C ALA A 40 -10.42 4.70 -4.36
N PHE A 41 -10.57 5.40 -3.24
CA PHE A 41 -11.76 6.21 -2.95
C PHE A 41 -11.93 7.34 -3.97
N GLU A 42 -10.86 8.10 -4.22
CA GLU A 42 -10.86 9.19 -5.20
C GLU A 42 -11.24 8.72 -6.61
N ILE A 43 -10.83 7.50 -7.00
CA ILE A 43 -11.23 6.92 -8.29
C ILE A 43 -12.73 6.66 -8.33
N VAL A 44 -13.31 6.06 -7.28
CA VAL A 44 -14.76 5.81 -7.23
C VAL A 44 -15.52 7.14 -7.21
N ASP A 45 -15.08 8.11 -6.41
CA ASP A 45 -15.71 9.43 -6.32
C ASP A 45 -15.71 10.15 -7.68
N ALA A 46 -14.63 10.01 -8.46
CA ALA A 46 -14.52 10.63 -9.78
C ALA A 46 -15.32 9.91 -10.87
N LEU A 47 -15.44 8.58 -10.81
CA LEU A 47 -16.11 7.77 -11.84
C LEU A 47 -17.58 7.46 -11.52
N GLY A 48 -17.99 7.63 -10.27
CA GLY A 48 -19.31 7.26 -9.74
C GLY A 48 -19.45 5.78 -9.35
N ASP A 49 -18.50 4.92 -9.71
CA ASP A 49 -18.41 3.52 -9.28
C ASP A 49 -16.95 3.03 -9.42
N ALA A 50 -16.66 1.83 -8.91
CA ALA A 50 -15.38 1.17 -9.15
C ALA A 50 -15.22 0.81 -10.65
N PRO A 51 -14.00 0.85 -11.20
CA PRO A 51 -13.77 0.38 -12.57
C PRO A 51 -13.85 -1.14 -12.66
N ASP A 52 -13.99 -1.71 -13.87
CA ASP A 52 -13.94 -3.17 -14.06
C ASP A 52 -12.56 -3.77 -13.78
N ILE A 53 -11.51 -3.01 -14.11
CA ILE A 53 -10.10 -3.40 -13.99
C ILE A 53 -9.31 -2.20 -13.48
N HIS A 54 -8.44 -2.44 -12.50
CA HIS A 54 -7.43 -1.47 -12.07
C HIS A 54 -6.03 -2.05 -12.36
N VAL A 55 -5.24 -1.33 -13.15
CA VAL A 55 -3.88 -1.73 -13.50
C VAL A 55 -2.86 -0.86 -12.77
N LEU A 56 -1.87 -1.47 -12.13
CA LEU A 56 -0.80 -0.73 -11.45
C LEU A 56 0.53 -1.50 -11.38
N PRO A 57 1.68 -0.79 -11.30
CA PRO A 57 2.96 -1.42 -11.05
C PRO A 57 3.06 -2.00 -9.64
N VAL A 58 3.77 -3.12 -9.50
CA VAL A 58 4.02 -3.82 -8.24
C VAL A 58 5.53 -3.89 -7.98
N GLY A 59 5.96 -3.27 -6.89
CA GLY A 59 7.29 -3.49 -6.29
C GLY A 59 7.13 -4.30 -5.00
N ASN A 60 7.10 -3.63 -3.85
CA ASN A 60 6.89 -4.26 -2.54
C ASN A 60 5.43 -4.69 -2.25
N ALA A 61 4.54 -4.67 -3.25
CA ALA A 61 3.10 -4.95 -3.14
C ALA A 61 2.29 -4.08 -2.16
N GLY A 62 2.86 -3.02 -1.57
CA GLY A 62 2.13 -2.13 -0.66
C GLY A 62 0.98 -1.39 -1.34
N ASN A 63 1.22 -0.82 -2.53
CA ASN A 63 0.19 -0.09 -3.27
C ASN A 63 -0.98 -0.99 -3.67
N ILE A 64 -0.75 -2.15 -4.30
CA ILE A 64 -1.86 -3.03 -4.72
C ILE A 64 -2.70 -3.49 -3.54
N THR A 65 -2.07 -3.72 -2.38
CA THR A 65 -2.76 -4.02 -1.13
C THR A 65 -3.63 -2.86 -0.66
N ALA A 66 -3.08 -1.64 -0.68
CA ALA A 66 -3.81 -0.44 -0.26
C ALA A 66 -5.01 -0.12 -1.17
N TYR A 67 -4.83 -0.17 -2.49
CA TYR A 67 -5.93 0.04 -3.43
C TYR A 67 -7.05 -0.99 -3.26
N TRP A 68 -6.68 -2.28 -3.13
CA TRP A 68 -7.67 -3.33 -2.89
C TRP A 68 -8.46 -3.11 -1.60
N LYS A 69 -7.77 -2.71 -0.52
CA LYS A 69 -8.41 -2.36 0.75
C LYS A 69 -9.40 -1.20 0.56
N GLY A 70 -9.02 -0.14 -0.14
CA GLY A 70 -9.90 1.00 -0.42
C GLY A 70 -11.15 0.59 -1.22
N TYR A 71 -10.99 -0.14 -2.33
CA TYR A 71 -12.14 -0.64 -3.09
C TYR A 71 -13.05 -1.55 -2.26
N THR A 72 -12.48 -2.42 -1.43
CA THR A 72 -13.26 -3.34 -0.59
C THR A 72 -14.06 -2.58 0.48
N GLU A 73 -13.49 -1.53 1.07
CA GLU A 73 -14.19 -0.69 2.05
C GLU A 73 -15.35 0.08 1.39
N TYR A 74 -15.14 0.70 0.23
CA TYR A 74 -16.21 1.39 -0.50
C TYR A 74 -17.32 0.44 -0.98
N ALA A 75 -16.97 -0.76 -1.44
CA ALA A 75 -17.96 -1.76 -1.83
C ALA A 75 -18.76 -2.27 -0.62
N ARG A 76 -18.09 -2.50 0.52
CA ARG A 76 -18.75 -2.93 1.77
C ARG A 76 -19.68 -1.85 2.30
N ASP A 77 -19.28 -0.59 2.21
CA ASP A 77 -20.03 0.55 2.72
C ASP A 77 -21.11 1.03 1.72
N GLY A 78 -21.22 0.38 0.55
CA GLY A 78 -22.25 0.63 -0.46
C GLY A 78 -22.02 1.87 -1.33
N VAL A 79 -20.81 2.45 -1.29
CA VAL A 79 -20.42 3.60 -2.09
C VAL A 79 -20.11 3.18 -3.54
N SER A 80 -19.48 2.02 -3.72
CA SER A 80 -19.35 1.35 -5.02
C SER A 80 -20.21 0.09 -5.07
N THR A 81 -20.69 -0.28 -6.26
CA THR A 81 -21.55 -1.47 -6.42
C THR A 81 -20.74 -2.77 -6.53
N HIS A 82 -19.46 -2.67 -6.85
CA HIS A 82 -18.54 -3.78 -6.96
C HIS A 82 -17.09 -3.38 -6.61
N THR A 83 -16.18 -4.35 -6.73
CA THR A 83 -14.72 -4.14 -6.68
C THR A 83 -14.11 -4.43 -8.05
N PRO A 84 -12.98 -3.80 -8.41
CA PRO A 84 -12.29 -4.06 -9.67
C PRO A 84 -11.52 -5.37 -9.62
N ARG A 85 -11.21 -5.93 -10.79
CA ARG A 85 -10.12 -6.91 -10.91
C ARG A 85 -8.79 -6.17 -10.84
N MET A 86 -7.97 -6.49 -9.84
CA MET A 86 -6.65 -5.88 -9.65
C MET A 86 -5.60 -6.56 -10.51
N TRP A 87 -4.98 -5.84 -11.43
CA TRP A 87 -3.92 -6.34 -12.32
C TRP A 87 -2.59 -5.67 -11.98
N GLY A 88 -1.77 -6.40 -11.23
CA GLY A 88 -0.43 -5.98 -10.84
C GLY A 88 0.62 -6.42 -11.84
N PHE A 89 1.52 -5.52 -12.21
CA PHE A 89 2.64 -5.80 -13.13
C PHE A 89 3.99 -5.52 -12.47
N GLN A 90 4.90 -6.49 -12.55
CA GLN A 90 6.28 -6.38 -12.05
C GLN A 90 7.26 -6.51 -13.23
N ALA A 91 8.44 -5.90 -13.11
CA ALA A 91 9.50 -6.07 -14.10
C ALA A 91 10.01 -7.53 -14.11
N SER A 92 10.41 -8.02 -15.28
CA SER A 92 10.87 -9.42 -15.42
C SER A 92 12.20 -9.73 -14.70
N GLY A 93 12.96 -8.70 -14.32
CA GLY A 93 14.30 -8.82 -13.73
C GLY A 93 14.38 -8.39 -12.26
N SER A 94 13.26 -8.42 -11.54
CA SER A 94 13.16 -8.04 -10.12
C SER A 94 12.97 -9.24 -9.21
#